data_AF-A0A7S0AKB7-F1
#
_entry.id   AF-A0A7S0AKB7-F1
#
_cell.length_a   1.000
_cell.length_b   1.000
_cell.length_c   1.000
_cell.angle_alpha   90.00
_cell.angle_beta   90.00
_cell.angle_gamma   90.00
#
_symmetry.space_group_name_H-M   'P 1'
#
loop_
_entity.id
_entity.type
_entity.pdbx_description
1 polymer ?
#
loop_
_entity_poly.entity_id
_entity_poly.type
_entity_poly.pdbx_seq_one_letter_code
_entity_poly.pdbx_strand_id
1 'polypeptide(L)'
;LDVKAAMDGVPCPYEFFQYVQWHNLALEEAEFRGLETLAIYYEDFGRSQDEMVGNIADFLGVPKNSKKRKEVPQFLRARMYDDYYTDEQKRAIWRLIETMAMPRTLE
;
A
#
# COMPACT_ATOMS: atom_id res chain seq x y z
N LEU A 1 -4.89 13.51 19.38
CA LEU A 1 -5.49 12.16 19.40
C LEU A 1 -4.53 11.24 20.13
N ASP A 2 -5.02 10.41 21.05
CA ASP A 2 -4.17 9.53 21.87
C ASP A 2 -3.97 8.19 21.15
N VAL A 3 -2.79 8.01 20.53
CA VAL A 3 -2.41 6.77 19.85
C VAL A 3 -2.42 5.58 20.79
N LYS A 4 -2.08 5.77 22.07
CA LYS A 4 -2.09 4.70 23.07
C LYS A 4 -3.51 4.19 23.29
N ALA A 5 -4.49 5.08 23.39
CA ALA A 5 -5.89 4.70 23.49
C ALA A 5 -6.40 3.99 22.22
N ALA A 6 -5.91 4.36 21.04
CA ALA A 6 -6.28 3.72 19.79
C ALA A 6 -5.74 2.27 19.65
N MET A 7 -4.74 1.87 20.45
CA MET A 7 -4.20 0.52 20.46
C MET A 7 -5.08 -0.48 21.22
N ASP A 8 -6.02 0.00 22.04
CA ASP A 8 -6.88 -0.86 22.84
C ASP A 8 -7.78 -1.74 21.95
N GLY A 9 -7.79 -3.05 22.23
CA GLY A 9 -8.56 -4.03 21.47
C GLY A 9 -7.95 -4.43 20.12
N VAL A 10 -6.79 -3.88 19.75
CA VAL A 10 -6.05 -4.28 18.54
C VAL A 10 -5.15 -5.47 18.87
N PRO A 11 -5.25 -6.61 18.15
CA PRO A 11 -4.33 -7.72 18.33
C PRO A 11 -2.93 -7.33 17.85
N CYS A 12 -1.90 -7.53 18.66
CA CYS A 12 -0.50 -7.16 18.33
C CYS A 12 -0.37 -5.71 17.80
N PRO A 13 -0.76 -4.69 18.59
CA PRO A 13 -0.88 -3.31 18.11
C PRO A 13 0.43 -2.72 17.58
N TYR A 14 1.56 -3.24 18.07
CA TYR A 14 2.88 -2.81 17.64
C TYR A 14 3.18 -3.15 16.17
N GLU A 15 2.67 -4.27 15.66
CA GLU A 15 2.84 -4.65 14.25
C GLU A 15 2.15 -3.64 13.32
N PHE A 16 0.94 -3.22 13.68
CA PHE A 16 0.19 -2.20 12.95
C PHE A 16 0.83 -0.81 13.09
N PHE A 17 1.36 -0.48 14.27
CA PHE A 17 2.13 0.74 14.46
C PHE A 17 3.33 0.79 13.53
N GLN A 18 4.17 -0.25 13.51
CA GLN A 18 5.35 -0.31 12.65
C GLN A 18 4.95 -0.24 11.17
N TYR A 19 3.90 -0.95 10.77
CA TYR A 19 3.38 -0.93 9.41
C TYR A 19 3.02 0.49 8.98
N VAL A 20 2.21 1.22 9.75
CA VAL A 20 1.80 2.58 9.39
C VAL A 20 2.98 3.55 9.41
N GLN A 21 3.86 3.46 10.41
CA GLN A 21 5.04 4.33 10.49
C GLN A 21 5.99 4.12 9.31
N TRP A 22 6.17 2.88 8.85
CA TRP A 22 6.97 2.61 7.67
C TRP A 22 6.43 3.34 6.42
N HIS A 23 5.11 3.28 6.19
CA HIS A 23 4.48 3.96 5.04
C HIS A 23 4.58 5.49 5.17
N ASN A 24 4.29 6.01 6.37
CA ASN A 24 4.41 7.44 6.64
C ASN A 24 5.83 7.95 6.33
N LEU A 25 6.85 7.28 6.88
CA LEU A 25 8.25 7.67 6.70
C LEU A 25 8.72 7.53 5.25
N ALA A 26 8.27 6.51 4.53
CA ALA A 26 8.61 6.34 3.12
C ALA A 26 8.10 7.50 2.26
N LEU A 27 6.87 7.96 2.50
CA LEU A 27 6.28 9.10 1.79
C LEU A 27 6.95 10.42 2.18
N GLU A 28 7.24 10.60 3.47
CA GLU A 28 7.95 11.80 3.97
C GLU A 28 9.36 11.90 3.40
N GLU A 29 10.11 10.80 3.35
CA GLU A 29 11.47 10.77 2.81
C GLU A 29 11.50 11.05 1.30
N ALA A 30 10.54 10.52 0.55
CA ALA A 30 10.41 10.80 -0.88
C ALA A 30 10.16 12.29 -1.15
N GLU A 31 9.26 12.91 -0.39
CA GLU A 31 8.97 14.34 -0.48
C GLU A 31 10.18 15.19 -0.06
N PHE A 32 10.80 14.85 1.08
CA PHE A 32 11.96 15.56 1.60
C PHE A 32 13.12 15.59 0.60
N ARG A 33 13.31 14.50 -0.16
CA ARG A 33 14.33 14.40 -1.21
C ARG A 33 13.89 14.95 -2.57
N GLY A 34 12.61 15.33 -2.72
CA GLY A 34 12.05 15.77 -4.00
C GLY A 34 12.09 14.69 -5.08
N LEU A 35 11.93 13.42 -4.71
CA LEU A 35 11.95 12.31 -5.64
C LEU A 35 10.60 12.19 -6.35
N GLU A 36 10.64 11.98 -7.67
CA GLU A 36 9.47 11.52 -8.40
C GLU A 36 9.14 10.09 -7.95
N THR A 37 7.90 9.84 -7.56
CA THR A 37 7.44 8.53 -7.08
C THR A 37 6.20 8.07 -7.81
N LEU A 38 6.08 6.75 -7.95
CA LEU A 38 4.90 6.07 -8.45
C LEU A 38 4.40 5.10 -7.37
N ALA A 39 3.24 5.39 -6.78
CA ALA A 39 2.57 4.48 -5.88
C ALA A 39 1.92 3.34 -6.70
N ILE A 40 2.09 2.10 -6.23
CA ILE A 40 1.56 0.91 -6.88
C ILE A 40 0.95 0.01 -5.80
N TYR A 41 -0.31 -0.38 -5.97
CA TYR A 41 -1.00 -1.27 -5.05
C TYR A 41 -1.06 -2.68 -5.61
N TYR A 42 -0.87 -3.68 -4.75
CA TYR A 42 -0.85 -5.09 -5.14
C TYR A 42 -2.20 -5.50 -5.76
N GLU A 43 -3.29 -4.96 -5.24
CA GLU A 43 -4.66 -5.24 -5.65
C GLU A 43 -4.93 -4.83 -7.11
N ASP A 44 -4.21 -3.82 -7.62
CA ASP A 44 -4.39 -3.29 -8.97
C ASP A 44 -3.86 -4.25 -10.04
N PHE A 45 -2.85 -5.06 -9.72
CA PHE A 45 -2.38 -6.13 -10.62
C PHE A 45 -3.50 -7.13 -10.93
N GLY A 46 -4.41 -7.37 -9.98
CA GLY A 46 -5.55 -8.26 -10.18
C GLY A 46 -6.72 -7.63 -10.93
N ARG A 47 -6.73 -6.30 -11.13
CA ARG A 47 -7.85 -5.55 -11.75
C ARG A 47 -7.51 -5.07 -13.17
N SER A 48 -6.34 -4.48 -13.37
CA SER A 48 -5.93 -3.91 -14.67
C SER A 48 -4.42 -4.00 -14.90
N GLN A 49 -3.90 -5.24 -14.93
CA GLN A 49 -2.48 -5.54 -15.10
C GLN A 49 -1.79 -4.79 -16.27
N ASP A 50 -2.43 -4.72 -17.44
CA ASP A 50 -1.86 -4.06 -18.63
C ASP A 50 -1.73 -2.54 -18.47
N GLU A 51 -2.70 -1.93 -17.79
CA GLU A 51 -2.72 -0.49 -17.50
C GLU A 51 -1.62 -0.15 -16.50
N MET A 52 -1.51 -0.93 -15.42
CA MET A 52 -0.49 -0.72 -14.39
C MET A 52 0.93 -0.91 -14.95
N VAL A 53 1.16 -1.93 -15.78
CA VAL A 53 2.45 -2.09 -16.50
C VAL A 53 2.72 -0.91 -17.44
N GLY A 54 1.67 -0.36 -18.07
CA GLY A 54 1.76 0.87 -18.86
C GLY A 54 2.23 2.07 -18.03
N ASN A 55 1.63 2.28 -16.87
CA ASN A 55 1.97 3.37 -15.95
C ASN A 55 3.42 3.25 -15.44
N ILE A 56 3.87 2.04 -15.09
CA ILE A 56 5.28 1.80 -14.74
C ILE A 56 6.19 2.12 -15.92
N ALA A 57 5.85 1.66 -17.12
CA ALA A 57 6.67 1.89 -18.31
C ALA A 57 6.78 3.39 -18.62
N ASP A 58 5.67 4.12 -18.51
CA ASP A 58 5.63 5.57 -18.74
C ASP A 58 6.45 6.32 -17.68
N PHE A 59 6.31 5.96 -16.39
CA PHE A 59 7.12 6.50 -15.29
C PHE A 59 8.62 6.25 -15.48
N LEU A 60 9.01 5.06 -15.96
CA LEU A 60 10.40 4.72 -16.27
C LEU A 60 10.90 5.30 -17.61
N GLY A 61 10.06 6.02 -18.35
CA GLY A 61 10.40 6.57 -19.67
C GLY A 61 10.64 5.52 -20.75
N VAL A 62 10.08 4.32 -20.60
CA VAL A 62 10.23 3.21 -21.57
C VAL A 62 9.33 3.47 -22.78
N PRO A 63 9.88 3.55 -24.01
CA PRO A 63 9.07 3.79 -25.20
C PRO A 63 8.05 2.67 -25.44
N LYS A 64 6.77 3.04 -25.66
CA LYS A 64 5.65 2.12 -25.91
C LYS A 64 5.88 1.17 -27.10
N ASN A 65 6.74 1.56 -28.04
CA ASN A 65 7.09 0.80 -29.24
C ASN A 65 8.31 -0.12 -29.06
N SER A 66 8.79 -0.34 -27.83
CA SER A 66 9.94 -1.21 -27.62
C SER A 66 9.60 -2.64 -28.03
N LYS A 67 10.35 -3.18 -28.99
CA LYS A 67 10.21 -4.56 -29.51
C LYS A 67 10.47 -5.67 -28.46
N LYS A 68 10.64 -5.29 -27.18
CA LYS A 68 11.00 -6.15 -26.05
C LYS A 68 9.84 -6.38 -25.08
N ARG A 69 8.63 -5.86 -25.36
CA ARG A 69 7.45 -6.15 -24.53
C ARG A 69 7.08 -7.63 -24.71
N LYS A 70 7.67 -8.48 -23.86
CA LYS A 70 7.26 -9.88 -23.71
C LYS A 70 5.86 -9.90 -23.10
N GLU A 71 5.16 -11.02 -23.27
CA GLU A 71 3.89 -11.26 -22.58
C GLU A 71 4.06 -11.00 -21.08
N VAL A 72 3.15 -10.20 -20.51
CA VAL A 72 3.16 -9.89 -19.08
C VAL A 72 2.75 -11.17 -18.34
N PRO A 73 3.54 -11.66 -17.37
CA PRO A 73 3.16 -12.86 -16.61
C PRO A 73 1.78 -12.68 -15.97
N GLN A 74 0.95 -13.73 -16.00
CA GLN A 74 -0.37 -13.67 -15.38
C GLN A 74 -0.23 -13.42 -13.88
N PHE A 75 -0.96 -12.42 -13.36
CA PHE A 75 -1.05 -12.20 -11.93
C PHE A 75 -1.79 -13.36 -11.23
N LEU A 76 -1.09 -14.05 -10.35
CA LEU A 76 -1.67 -15.05 -9.47
C LEU A 76 -2.00 -14.37 -8.14
N ARG A 77 -3.29 -14.16 -7.89
CA ARG A 77 -3.76 -13.59 -6.63
C ARG A 77 -3.33 -14.49 -5.47
N ALA A 78 -2.65 -13.91 -4.47
CA ALA A 78 -2.27 -14.59 -3.25
C ALA A 78 -3.49 -14.93 -2.37
N ARG A 79 -3.24 -15.64 -1.27
CA ARG A 79 -4.29 -16.02 -0.30
C ARG A 79 -4.98 -14.77 0.25
N MET A 80 -6.29 -14.85 0.43
CA MET A 80 -7.04 -13.84 1.17
C MET A 80 -6.84 -14.10 2.67
N TYR A 81 -6.52 -13.04 3.42
CA TYR A 81 -6.25 -13.09 4.86
C TYR A 81 -7.46 -12.58 5.68
N ASP A 82 -8.65 -12.57 5.09
CA ASP A 82 -9.84 -11.96 5.70
C ASP A 82 -10.31 -12.68 6.97
N ASP A 83 -9.94 -13.96 7.14
CA ASP A 83 -10.46 -14.80 8.23
C ASP A 83 -9.58 -14.79 9.50
N TYR A 84 -8.45 -14.07 9.50
CA TYR A 84 -7.54 -14.04 10.66
C TYR A 84 -8.02 -13.14 11.80
N TYR A 85 -8.90 -12.18 11.51
CA TYR A 85 -9.38 -11.21 12.49
C TYR A 85 -10.91 -11.18 12.53
N THR A 86 -11.47 -11.02 13.72
CA THR A 86 -12.91 -10.79 13.88
C THR A 86 -13.28 -9.41 13.34
N ASP A 87 -14.55 -9.18 13.02
CA ASP A 87 -15.02 -7.87 12.56
C ASP A 87 -14.79 -6.75 13.58
N GLU A 88 -14.82 -7.08 14.87
CA GLU A 88 -14.49 -6.14 15.94
C GLU A 88 -13.00 -5.76 15.92
N GLN A 89 -12.12 -6.74 15.76
CA GLN A 89 -10.68 -6.51 15.63
C GLN A 89 -10.37 -5.70 14.36
N LYS A 90 -11.01 -6.01 13.22
CA LYS A 90 -10.86 -5.25 11.97
C LYS A 90 -11.24 -3.78 12.17
N ARG A 91 -12.35 -3.49 12.85
CA ARG A 91 -12.75 -2.11 13.18
C ARG A 91 -11.75 -1.42 14.11
N ALA A 92 -11.22 -2.13 15.11
CA ALA A 92 -10.21 -1.57 16.00
C ALA A 92 -8.89 -1.26 15.26
N ILE A 93 -8.42 -2.19 14.42
CA ILE A 93 -7.25 -2.04 13.54
C ILE A 93 -7.43 -0.83 12.64
N TRP A 94 -8.59 -0.71 11.98
CA TRP A 94 -8.87 0.39 11.07
C TRP A 94 -8.81 1.75 11.78
N ARG A 95 -9.43 1.87 12.96
CA ARG A 95 -9.35 3.10 13.78
C ARG A 95 -7.91 3.44 14.16
N LEU A 96 -7.09 2.44 14.51
CA LEU A 96 -5.67 2.66 14.83
C LEU A 96 -4.93 3.19 13.60
N ILE A 97 -5.15 2.60 12.42
CA ILE A 97 -4.55 3.04 11.16
C ILE A 97 -4.96 4.48 10.83
N GLU A 98 -6.26 4.80 10.83
CA GLU A 98 -6.77 6.16 10.57
C GLU A 98 -6.21 7.20 11.56
N THR A 99 -5.96 6.79 12.81
CA THR A 99 -5.41 7.70 13.83
C THR A 99 -3.93 8.02 13.60
N MET A 100 -3.16 7.10 13.00
CA MET A 100 -1.71 7.20 12.85
C MET A 100 -1.26 7.60 11.45
N ALA A 101 -2.03 7.26 10.42
CA ALA A 101 -1.69 7.49 9.04
C ALA A 101 -1.75 8.99 8.70
N MET A 102 -0.80 9.47 7.90
CA MET A 102 -0.95 10.77 7.26
C MET A 102 -2.09 10.72 6.23
N PRO A 103 -2.73 11.86 5.87
CA PRO A 103 -3.80 11.88 4.88
C PRO A 103 -3.44 11.13 3.57
N ARG A 104 -2.25 11.41 3.04
CA ARG A 104 -1.69 10.75 1.84
C ARG A 104 -1.34 9.27 2.00
N THR A 105 -1.23 8.77 3.23
CA THR A 105 -1.02 7.34 3.50
C THR A 105 -2.33 6.55 3.37
N LEU A 106 -3.47 7.24 3.43
CA LEU A 106 -4.82 6.65 3.30
C LEU A 106 -5.42 6.81 1.89
N GLU A 107 -4.74 7.54 1.00
CA GLU A 107 -5.12 7.72 -0.41
C GLU A 107 -4.83 6.45 -1.23
#